data_AF-A0A7W6PTZ1-F1
#
_entry.id   AF-A0A7W6PTZ1-F1
#
_cell.length_a   1.000
_cell.length_b   1.000
_cell.length_c   1.000
_cell.angle_alpha   90.00
_cell.angle_beta   90.00
_cell.angle_gamma   90.00
#
_symmetry.space_group_name_H-M   'P 1'
#
loop_
_entity.id
_entity.type
_entity.pdbx_description
1 polymer ?
#
loop_
_entity_poly.entity_id
_entity_poly.type
_entity_poly.pdbx_seq_one_letter_code
_entity_poly.pdbx_strand_id
1 'polypeptide(L)'
;MKIAEMNWMQVEERAAKDDRCILPIGSVEQHAYLSLAVDMILAEKVSVDAAEPLGVPVFPVMPYGLASSFATYPGTLTLTLSTYIGVIRDLLDSMYRSGFRRILIVNGHGGNTPATAVISEWLNAHPDCSVKFHDWWRAPKTWAKVQATDPAASHASWMENFPWTRTNDPRQPTGAKPQADYARLARVDAARKREMLGDGNYHGLYQRPDEDMLAIWDVAVAETRALLEDEWH
;
A
#
# COMPACT_ATOMS: atom_id res chain seq x y z
N MET A 1 -0.62 -15.91 -8.11
CA MET A 1 -0.07 -17.04 -7.30
C MET A 1 0.54 -16.47 -6.03
N LYS A 2 0.31 -17.06 -4.86
CA LYS A 2 0.95 -16.57 -3.63
C LYS A 2 2.22 -17.36 -3.34
N ILE A 3 3.32 -16.68 -2.99
CA ILE A 3 4.55 -17.35 -2.53
C ILE A 3 4.29 -18.23 -1.31
N ALA A 4 3.33 -17.87 -0.45
CA ALA A 4 2.91 -18.66 0.71
C ALA A 4 2.38 -20.07 0.36
N GLU A 5 2.03 -20.32 -0.91
CA GLU A 5 1.51 -21.59 -1.41
C GLU A 5 2.56 -22.35 -2.23
N MET A 6 3.80 -21.86 -2.28
CA MET A 6 4.89 -22.41 -3.08
C MET A 6 6.01 -22.94 -2.18
N ASN A 7 6.66 -24.02 -2.61
CA ASN A 7 7.96 -24.42 -2.08
C ASN A 7 9.11 -23.74 -2.85
N TRP A 8 10.34 -23.77 -2.32
CA TRP A 8 11.46 -23.04 -2.93
C TRP A 8 11.83 -23.51 -4.34
N MET A 9 11.58 -24.79 -4.69
CA MET A 9 11.85 -25.36 -6.01
C MET A 9 10.88 -24.80 -7.04
N GLN A 10 9.60 -24.67 -6.68
CA GLN A 10 8.60 -24.01 -7.52
C GLN A 10 8.93 -22.53 -7.75
N VAL A 11 9.49 -21.84 -6.75
CA VAL A 11 9.93 -20.45 -6.90
C VAL A 11 11.11 -20.36 -7.87
N GLU A 12 12.11 -21.25 -7.73
CA GLU A 12 13.26 -21.32 -8.63
C GLU A 12 12.82 -21.58 -10.08
N GLU A 13 11.98 -22.58 -10.32
CA GLU A 13 11.42 -22.88 -11.64
C GLU A 13 10.61 -21.69 -12.20
N ARG A 14 9.83 -21.02 -11.35
CA ARG A 14 9.01 -19.88 -11.74
C ARG A 14 9.87 -18.69 -12.16
N ALA A 15 10.91 -18.35 -11.40
CA ALA A 15 11.81 -17.24 -11.68
C ALA A 15 12.63 -17.49 -12.95
N ALA A 16 13.06 -18.73 -13.19
CA ALA A 16 13.76 -19.10 -14.43
C ALA A 16 12.88 -18.96 -15.69
N LYS A 17 11.56 -19.14 -15.56
CA LYS A 17 10.61 -19.03 -16.68
C LYS A 17 10.15 -17.60 -16.94
N ASP A 18 9.88 -16.83 -15.88
CA ASP A 18 9.48 -15.42 -15.97
C ASP A 18 9.89 -14.71 -14.67
N ASP A 19 10.88 -13.83 -14.74
CA ASP A 19 11.49 -13.19 -13.57
C ASP A 19 10.67 -12.01 -12.98
N ARG A 20 9.37 -11.93 -13.29
CA ARG A 20 8.42 -10.98 -12.67
C ARG A 20 7.95 -11.45 -11.30
N CYS A 21 7.87 -10.52 -10.35
CA CYS A 21 7.18 -10.74 -9.07
C CYS A 21 6.57 -9.44 -8.52
N ILE A 22 5.73 -9.61 -7.49
CA ILE A 22 5.16 -8.50 -6.73
C ILE A 22 5.62 -8.57 -5.27
N LEU A 23 6.08 -7.43 -4.74
CA LEU A 23 6.28 -7.20 -3.31
C LEU A 23 5.22 -6.19 -2.82
N PRO A 24 4.16 -6.65 -2.14
CA PRO A 24 3.27 -5.73 -1.46
C PRO A 24 3.95 -5.16 -0.20
N ILE A 25 3.82 -3.86 0.03
CA ILE A 25 4.28 -3.19 1.25
C ILE A 25 3.13 -2.36 1.83
N GLY A 26 2.94 -2.43 3.15
CA GLY A 26 1.86 -1.73 3.85
C GLY A 26 2.34 -1.03 5.12
N SER A 27 1.46 -0.97 6.10
CA SER A 27 1.68 -0.44 7.45
C SER A 27 0.68 -1.06 8.42
N VAL A 28 0.98 -0.94 9.72
CA VAL A 28 0.01 -1.15 10.80
C VAL A 28 -0.13 0.17 11.54
N GLU A 29 -1.22 0.89 11.26
CA GLU A 29 -1.44 2.23 11.77
C GLU A 29 -2.91 2.59 11.94
N GLN A 30 -3.15 3.66 12.70
CA GLN A 30 -4.50 4.15 12.96
C GLN A 30 -5.25 4.44 11.66
N HIS A 31 -6.48 3.92 11.57
CA HIS A 31 -7.39 4.19 10.46
C HIS A 31 -8.79 4.53 10.98
N ALA A 32 -8.87 5.41 11.98
CA ALA A 32 -10.10 5.76 12.69
C ALA A 32 -10.90 4.52 13.15
N TYR A 33 -11.96 4.16 12.42
CA TYR A 33 -12.86 3.05 12.75
C TYR A 33 -12.60 1.78 11.92
N LEU A 34 -11.59 1.79 11.06
CA LEU A 34 -11.19 0.64 10.25
C LEU A 34 -10.15 -0.22 10.97
N SER A 35 -9.84 -1.37 10.38
CA SER A 35 -8.73 -2.22 10.81
C SER A 35 -7.42 -1.42 10.88
N LEU A 36 -6.57 -1.65 11.88
CA LEU A 36 -5.22 -1.08 11.91
C LEU A 36 -4.33 -1.59 10.77
N ALA A 37 -4.76 -2.66 10.08
CA ALA A 37 -4.03 -3.31 8.99
C ALA A 37 -4.53 -2.90 7.60
N VAL A 38 -5.29 -1.79 7.46
CA VAL A 38 -5.84 -1.31 6.18
C VAL A 38 -4.79 -1.35 5.07
N ASP A 39 -3.65 -0.69 5.26
CA ASP A 39 -2.62 -0.55 4.24
C ASP A 39 -2.08 -1.90 3.75
N MET A 40 -1.80 -2.83 4.68
CA MET A 40 -1.30 -4.15 4.32
C MET A 40 -2.37 -5.04 3.67
N ILE A 41 -3.62 -4.96 4.14
CA ILE A 41 -4.74 -5.72 3.56
C ILE A 41 -4.97 -5.27 2.12
N LEU A 42 -5.03 -3.95 1.88
CA LEU A 42 -5.30 -3.39 0.56
C LEU A 42 -4.13 -3.66 -0.41
N ALA A 43 -2.88 -3.44 0.02
CA ALA A 43 -1.71 -3.72 -0.80
C ALA A 43 -1.59 -5.20 -1.19
N GLU A 44 -1.80 -6.14 -0.25
CA GLU A 44 -1.77 -7.57 -0.58
C GLU A 44 -2.91 -7.94 -1.53
N LYS A 45 -4.13 -7.49 -1.23
CA LYS A 45 -5.31 -7.89 -2.00
C LYS A 45 -5.23 -7.40 -3.44
N VAL A 46 -4.89 -6.12 -3.67
CA VAL A 46 -4.77 -5.59 -5.05
C VAL A 46 -3.65 -6.28 -5.82
N SER A 47 -2.55 -6.63 -5.15
CA SER A 47 -1.44 -7.39 -5.75
C SER A 47 -1.90 -8.77 -6.23
N VAL A 48 -2.64 -9.49 -5.39
CA VAL A 48 -3.15 -10.83 -5.70
C VAL A 48 -4.15 -10.79 -6.85
N ASP A 49 -5.14 -9.90 -6.76
CA ASP A 49 -6.20 -9.75 -7.76
C ASP A 49 -5.64 -9.28 -9.12
N ALA A 50 -4.61 -8.43 -9.12
CA ALA A 50 -3.92 -8.00 -10.34
C ALA A 50 -3.09 -9.12 -10.98
N ALA A 51 -2.37 -9.90 -10.17
CA ALA A 51 -1.44 -10.93 -10.61
C ALA A 51 -2.11 -12.25 -11.03
N GLU A 52 -3.31 -12.55 -10.53
CA GLU A 52 -3.99 -13.83 -10.72
C GLU A 52 -4.03 -14.28 -12.19
N PRO A 53 -4.49 -13.46 -13.16
CA PRO A 53 -4.57 -13.88 -14.55
C PRO A 53 -3.21 -14.07 -15.23
N LEU A 54 -2.14 -13.47 -14.68
CA LEU A 54 -0.81 -13.46 -15.28
C LEU A 54 0.10 -14.57 -14.72
N GLY A 55 -0.33 -15.27 -13.68
CA GLY A 55 0.51 -16.25 -12.99
C GLY A 55 1.78 -15.63 -12.40
N VAL A 56 1.77 -14.35 -12.07
CA VAL A 56 2.89 -13.66 -11.40
C VAL A 56 2.85 -14.00 -9.90
N PRO A 57 3.97 -14.40 -9.27
CA PRO A 57 4.02 -14.67 -7.84
C PRO A 57 3.97 -13.37 -7.03
N VAL A 58 3.17 -13.38 -5.96
CA VAL A 58 3.04 -12.31 -4.98
C VAL A 58 3.69 -12.76 -3.68
N PHE A 59 4.69 -12.02 -3.23
CA PHE A 59 5.34 -12.25 -1.93
C PHE A 59 4.40 -11.87 -0.78
N PRO A 60 4.61 -12.41 0.43
CA PRO A 60 3.91 -11.93 1.61
C PRO A 60 4.09 -10.42 1.78
N VAL A 61 3.03 -9.72 2.14
CA VAL A 61 3.09 -8.27 2.35
C VAL A 61 4.06 -7.94 3.48
N MET A 62 4.92 -6.93 3.27
CA MET A 62 5.70 -6.34 4.35
C MET A 62 4.74 -5.51 5.24
N PRO A 63 4.46 -5.93 6.48
CA PRO A 63 3.35 -5.38 7.25
C PRO A 63 3.67 -4.06 7.96
N TYR A 64 4.95 -3.70 8.12
CA TYR A 64 5.36 -2.52 8.91
C TYR A 64 6.07 -1.49 8.04
N GLY A 65 5.58 -0.25 8.08
CA GLY A 65 6.11 0.87 7.30
C GLY A 65 6.55 2.05 8.18
N LEU A 66 6.51 3.25 7.58
CA LEU A 66 6.83 4.51 8.24
C LEU A 66 5.55 5.24 8.70
N ALA A 67 5.08 4.92 9.90
CA ALA A 67 3.84 5.43 10.51
C ALA A 67 4.09 6.38 11.70
N SER A 68 5.28 6.97 11.81
CA SER A 68 5.69 7.76 13.00
C SER A 68 4.77 8.95 13.31
N SER A 69 4.11 9.51 12.30
CA SER A 69 3.10 10.56 12.47
C SER A 69 1.86 10.11 13.27
N PHE A 70 1.64 8.80 13.38
CA PHE A 70 0.54 8.17 14.09
C PHE A 70 0.98 7.42 15.34
N ALA A 71 2.25 7.49 15.75
CA ALA A 71 2.81 6.70 16.83
C ALA A 71 2.12 6.86 18.21
N THR A 72 1.37 7.94 18.41
CA THR A 72 0.59 8.15 19.65
C THR A 72 -0.81 7.56 19.61
N TYR A 73 -1.24 6.98 18.49
CA TYR A 73 -2.47 6.20 18.39
C TYR A 73 -2.19 4.74 18.78
N PRO A 74 -2.90 4.18 19.78
CA PRO A 74 -2.66 2.81 20.24
C PRO A 74 -2.72 1.77 19.12
N GLY A 75 -1.75 0.87 19.10
CA GLY A 75 -1.64 -0.21 18.11
C GLY A 75 -0.89 0.18 16.83
N THR A 76 -0.59 1.46 16.60
CA THR A 76 0.29 1.87 15.50
C THR A 76 1.72 1.36 15.76
N LEU A 77 2.28 0.65 14.79
CA LEU A 77 3.65 0.17 14.80
C LEU A 77 4.41 0.81 13.64
N THR A 78 5.56 1.42 13.93
CA THR A 78 6.38 2.10 12.91
C THR A 78 7.82 1.63 12.99
N LEU A 79 8.44 1.46 11.83
CA LEU A 79 9.89 1.34 11.74
C LEU A 79 10.53 2.73 11.87
N THR A 80 11.81 2.76 12.23
CA THR A 80 12.63 3.95 11.99
C THR A 80 12.98 4.02 10.51
N LEU A 81 13.30 5.22 10.01
CA LEU A 81 13.71 5.39 8.61
C LEU A 81 14.92 4.52 8.24
N SER A 82 15.93 4.42 9.12
CA SER A 82 17.11 3.59 8.87
C SER A 82 16.77 2.10 8.78
N THR A 83 15.90 1.60 9.66
CA THR A 83 15.46 0.20 9.62
C THR A 83 14.63 -0.07 8.37
N TYR A 84 13.71 0.83 8.01
CA TYR A 84 12.89 0.69 6.81
C TYR A 84 13.76 0.62 5.53
N ILE A 85 14.74 1.51 5.41
CA ILE A 85 15.69 1.51 4.28
C ILE A 85 16.46 0.18 4.20
N GLY A 86 16.96 -0.31 5.34
CA GLY A 86 17.66 -1.60 5.41
C GLY A 86 16.77 -2.76 4.95
N VAL A 87 15.54 -2.82 5.46
CA VAL A 87 14.57 -3.87 5.09
C VAL A 87 14.26 -3.85 3.58
N ILE A 88 14.00 -2.67 3.00
CA ILE A 88 13.72 -2.56 1.56
C ILE A 88 14.91 -3.08 0.73
N ARG A 89 16.14 -2.70 1.11
CA ARG A 89 17.35 -3.17 0.43
C ARG A 89 17.52 -4.69 0.56
N ASP A 90 17.39 -5.24 1.77
CA ASP A 90 17.54 -6.67 2.02
C ASP A 90 16.51 -7.51 1.27
N LEU A 91 15.28 -7.02 1.13
CA LEU A 91 14.21 -7.68 0.36
C LEU A 91 14.50 -7.66 -1.14
N LEU A 92 14.92 -6.52 -1.70
CA LEU A 92 15.32 -6.43 -3.10
C LEU A 92 16.50 -7.34 -3.41
N ASP A 93 17.55 -7.33 -2.57
CA ASP A 93 18.70 -8.22 -2.71
C ASP A 93 18.30 -9.70 -2.64
N SER A 94 17.34 -10.03 -1.77
CA SER A 94 16.83 -11.41 -1.65
C SER A 94 16.07 -11.85 -2.89
N MET A 95 15.20 -11.01 -3.44
CA MET A 95 14.47 -11.29 -4.67
C MET A 95 15.40 -11.43 -5.87
N TYR A 96 16.40 -10.55 -5.96
CA TYR A 96 17.44 -10.62 -6.97
C TYR A 96 18.22 -11.93 -6.92
N ARG A 97 18.66 -12.35 -5.72
CA ARG A 97 19.34 -13.64 -5.52
C ARG A 97 18.47 -14.84 -5.92
N SER A 98 17.16 -14.75 -5.76
CA SER A 98 16.19 -15.79 -6.17
C SER A 98 15.88 -15.79 -7.67
N GLY A 99 16.48 -14.92 -8.46
CA GLY A 99 16.32 -14.88 -9.92
C GLY A 99 15.26 -13.90 -10.43
N PHE A 100 14.58 -13.15 -9.56
CA PHE A 100 13.66 -12.10 -10.00
C PHE A 100 14.43 -10.86 -10.47
N ARG A 101 13.96 -10.23 -11.54
CA ARG A 101 14.58 -9.02 -12.12
C ARG A 101 13.57 -7.91 -12.35
N ARG A 102 12.30 -8.27 -12.56
CA ARG A 102 11.18 -7.35 -12.80
C ARG A 102 10.27 -7.33 -11.57
N ILE A 103 10.51 -6.38 -10.67
CA ILE A 103 9.86 -6.32 -9.36
C ILE A 103 8.85 -5.17 -9.35
N LEU A 104 7.57 -5.49 -9.14
CA LEU A 104 6.55 -4.48 -8.86
C LEU A 104 6.39 -4.37 -7.34
N ILE A 105 6.74 -3.23 -6.76
CA ILE A 105 6.41 -2.89 -5.38
C ILE A 105 5.04 -2.22 -5.39
N VAL A 106 4.04 -2.91 -4.83
CA VAL A 106 2.70 -2.37 -4.62
C VAL A 106 2.65 -1.80 -3.21
N ASN A 107 2.69 -0.49 -3.11
CA ASN A 107 2.63 0.21 -1.83
C ASN A 107 1.18 0.50 -1.46
N GLY A 108 0.83 0.29 -0.19
CA GLY A 108 -0.46 0.65 0.41
C GLY A 108 -0.41 1.82 1.39
N HIS A 109 0.76 2.40 1.67
CA HIS A 109 0.92 3.44 2.70
C HIS A 109 1.72 4.65 2.20
N GLY A 110 1.19 5.86 2.31
CA GLY A 110 1.88 7.08 1.88
C GLY A 110 3.24 7.32 2.54
N GLY A 111 3.39 6.92 3.81
CA GLY A 111 4.64 7.09 4.57
C GLY A 111 5.83 6.32 3.99
N ASN A 112 5.58 5.27 3.20
CA ASN A 112 6.59 4.39 2.61
C ASN A 112 7.29 4.99 1.37
N THR A 113 6.93 6.21 0.95
CA THR A 113 7.55 6.92 -0.18
C THR A 113 9.11 6.90 -0.19
N PRO A 114 9.82 6.96 0.95
CA PRO A 114 11.29 6.87 0.96
C PRO A 114 11.89 5.60 0.31
N ALA A 115 11.12 4.53 0.11
CA ALA A 115 11.58 3.37 -0.65
C ALA A 115 12.02 3.73 -2.09
N THR A 116 11.41 4.74 -2.70
CA THR A 116 11.78 5.21 -4.06
C THR A 116 13.25 5.61 -4.17
N ALA A 117 13.80 6.25 -3.15
CA ALA A 117 15.22 6.61 -3.11
C ALA A 117 16.11 5.37 -3.00
N VAL A 118 15.71 4.39 -2.18
CA VAL A 118 16.44 3.12 -2.02
C VAL A 118 16.45 2.34 -3.34
N ILE A 119 15.30 2.26 -4.01
CA ILE A 119 15.15 1.58 -5.30
C ILE A 119 16.05 2.23 -6.34
N SER A 120 16.04 3.57 -6.44
CA SER A 120 16.87 4.30 -7.40
C SER A 120 18.36 4.07 -7.17
N GLU A 121 18.82 4.04 -5.92
CA GLU A 121 20.21 3.74 -5.60
C GLU A 121 20.55 2.28 -5.93
N TRP A 122 19.69 1.35 -5.53
CA TRP A 122 19.87 -0.09 -5.70
C TRP A 122 19.97 -0.50 -7.17
N LEU A 123 19.15 0.09 -8.04
CA LEU A 123 19.16 -0.16 -9.49
C LEU A 123 20.51 0.21 -10.14
N ASN A 124 21.25 1.21 -9.63
CA ASN A 124 22.58 1.55 -10.16
C ASN A 124 23.62 0.43 -9.92
N ALA A 125 23.40 -0.43 -8.94
CA ALA A 125 24.23 -1.61 -8.67
C ALA A 125 23.70 -2.88 -9.38
N HIS A 126 22.49 -2.84 -9.94
CA HIS A 126 21.77 -3.97 -10.55
C HIS A 126 21.19 -3.57 -11.92
N PRO A 127 22.04 -3.32 -12.94
CA PRO A 127 21.61 -2.78 -14.23
C PRO A 127 20.77 -3.75 -15.07
N ASP A 128 20.71 -5.02 -14.69
CA ASP A 128 19.86 -6.06 -15.28
C ASP A 128 18.45 -6.12 -14.66
N CYS A 129 18.15 -5.24 -13.70
CA CYS A 129 16.87 -5.19 -13.01
C CYS A 129 15.99 -4.01 -13.43
N SER A 130 14.69 -4.16 -13.18
CA SER A 130 13.70 -3.10 -13.27
C SER A 130 12.75 -3.20 -12.09
N VAL A 131 12.59 -2.09 -11.37
CA VAL A 131 11.73 -2.02 -10.19
C VAL A 131 10.74 -0.89 -10.37
N LYS A 132 9.44 -1.21 -10.31
CA LYS A 132 8.36 -0.23 -10.34
C LYS A 132 7.83 -0.03 -8.92
N PHE A 133 7.66 1.22 -8.51
CA PHE A 133 7.02 1.57 -7.24
C PHE A 133 5.63 2.14 -7.52
N HIS A 134 4.59 1.49 -7.00
CA HIS A 134 3.20 1.77 -7.33
C HIS A 134 2.37 2.03 -6.07
N ASP A 135 2.00 3.28 -5.86
CA ASP A 135 0.99 3.66 -4.86
C ASP A 135 -0.40 3.42 -5.43
N TRP A 136 -0.97 2.23 -5.20
CA TRP A 136 -2.17 1.78 -5.92
C TRP A 136 -3.36 2.74 -5.77
N TRP A 137 -3.53 3.33 -4.59
CA TRP A 137 -4.68 4.17 -4.23
C TRP A 137 -4.66 5.55 -4.91
N ARG A 138 -3.48 6.02 -5.32
CA ARG A 138 -3.28 7.32 -5.99
C ARG A 138 -2.71 7.17 -7.40
N ALA A 139 -2.75 5.97 -7.96
CA ALA A 139 -2.42 5.73 -9.36
C ALA A 139 -3.38 6.53 -10.27
N PRO A 140 -2.95 6.99 -11.47
CA PRO A 140 -3.70 7.96 -12.25
C PRO A 140 -5.18 7.61 -12.51
N LYS A 141 -5.49 6.38 -12.94
CA LYS A 141 -6.86 5.95 -13.21
C LYS A 141 -7.64 5.70 -11.92
N THR A 142 -7.02 5.06 -10.91
CA THR A 142 -7.62 4.86 -9.59
C THR A 142 -8.01 6.20 -8.97
N TRP A 143 -7.09 7.15 -8.93
CA TRP A 143 -7.32 8.47 -8.35
C TRP A 143 -8.37 9.25 -9.12
N ALA A 144 -8.37 9.20 -10.46
CA ALA A 144 -9.42 9.81 -11.25
C ALA A 144 -10.80 9.23 -10.92
N LYS A 145 -10.90 7.90 -10.72
CA LYS A 145 -12.15 7.25 -10.29
C LYS A 145 -12.55 7.67 -8.88
N VAL A 146 -11.62 7.73 -7.92
CA VAL A 146 -11.87 8.24 -6.56
C VAL A 146 -12.42 9.66 -6.60
N GLN A 147 -11.77 10.57 -7.32
CA GLN A 147 -12.17 11.98 -7.43
C GLN A 147 -13.53 12.15 -8.13
N ALA A 148 -13.83 11.30 -9.13
CA ALA A 148 -15.13 11.30 -9.79
C ALA A 148 -16.26 10.78 -8.89
N THR A 149 -15.95 9.86 -7.96
CA THR A 149 -16.91 9.36 -6.97
C THR A 149 -17.18 10.42 -5.88
N ASP A 150 -16.12 10.96 -5.28
CA ASP A 150 -16.20 12.03 -4.28
C ASP A 150 -14.80 12.67 -4.08
N PRO A 151 -14.62 13.98 -4.28
CA PRO A 151 -13.32 14.61 -4.06
C PRO A 151 -12.92 14.67 -2.58
N ALA A 152 -13.86 14.50 -1.65
CA ALA A 152 -13.60 14.46 -0.21
C ALA A 152 -13.02 13.09 0.22
N ALA A 153 -11.87 12.72 -0.36
CA ALA A 153 -11.16 11.46 -0.16
C ALA A 153 -9.83 11.71 0.57
N SER A 154 -9.60 11.02 1.68
CA SER A 154 -8.38 11.18 2.49
C SER A 154 -8.07 9.98 3.40
N HIS A 155 -7.02 10.11 4.23
CA HIS A 155 -6.66 9.14 5.27
C HIS A 155 -7.83 8.81 6.22
N ALA A 156 -8.02 7.52 6.46
CA ALA A 156 -9.05 6.89 7.28
C ALA A 156 -10.49 7.32 6.92
N SER A 157 -10.69 7.71 5.66
CA SER A 157 -12.01 8.05 5.11
C SER A 157 -12.59 6.88 4.32
N TRP A 158 -13.74 7.15 3.70
CA TRP A 158 -14.44 6.20 2.84
C TRP A 158 -13.54 5.60 1.76
N MET A 159 -12.51 6.31 1.25
CA MET A 159 -11.64 5.81 0.18
C MET A 159 -10.82 4.58 0.58
N GLU A 160 -10.66 4.33 1.88
CA GLU A 160 -9.97 3.17 2.46
C GLU A 160 -10.96 2.16 3.09
N ASN A 161 -12.25 2.52 3.15
CA ASN A 161 -13.33 1.75 3.80
C ASN A 161 -13.96 0.72 2.84
N PHE A 162 -13.16 -0.26 2.44
CA PHE A 162 -13.60 -1.43 1.67
C PHE A 162 -14.26 -2.48 2.59
N PRO A 163 -15.12 -3.37 2.06
CA PRO A 163 -15.74 -4.43 2.86
C PRO A 163 -14.75 -5.26 3.69
N TRP A 164 -13.54 -5.48 3.17
CA TRP A 164 -12.48 -6.27 3.83
C TRP A 164 -11.55 -5.45 4.75
N THR A 165 -11.75 -4.15 4.92
CA THR A 165 -11.01 -3.31 5.90
C THR A 165 -11.89 -2.84 7.06
N ARG A 166 -13.20 -3.05 6.98
CA ARG A 166 -14.17 -2.66 8.00
C ARG A 166 -14.00 -3.41 9.29
N THR A 167 -14.32 -2.72 10.38
CA THR A 167 -14.61 -3.33 11.68
C THR A 167 -16.11 -3.23 11.96
N ASN A 168 -16.59 -3.95 12.98
CA ASN A 168 -17.98 -3.87 13.43
C ASN A 168 -18.16 -2.84 14.57
N ASP A 169 -17.35 -1.78 14.61
CA ASP A 169 -17.43 -0.77 15.68
C ASP A 169 -18.68 0.12 15.52
N PRO A 170 -19.68 0.02 16.42
CA PRO A 170 -20.93 0.78 16.30
C PRO A 170 -20.75 2.29 16.51
N ARG A 171 -19.55 2.74 16.90
CA ARG A 171 -19.24 4.17 17.12
C ARG A 171 -18.87 4.90 15.83
N GLN A 172 -18.77 4.21 14.69
CA GLN A 172 -18.43 4.85 13.42
C GLN A 172 -19.50 5.90 13.04
N PRO A 173 -19.10 7.16 12.75
CA PRO A 173 -20.03 8.20 12.35
C PRO A 173 -20.62 7.96 10.96
N THR A 174 -21.86 8.43 10.74
CA THR A 174 -22.53 8.40 9.42
C THR A 174 -22.30 9.68 8.59
N GLY A 175 -21.77 10.75 9.21
CA GLY A 175 -21.52 12.03 8.58
C GLY A 175 -20.15 12.14 7.91
N ALA A 176 -19.85 13.33 7.37
CA ALA A 176 -18.53 13.66 6.85
C ALA A 176 -17.70 14.44 7.87
N LYS A 177 -16.40 14.20 7.89
CA LYS A 177 -15.45 14.96 8.69
C LYS A 177 -14.97 16.21 7.94
N PRO A 178 -14.96 17.39 8.59
CA PRO A 178 -14.32 18.57 8.02
C PRO A 178 -12.85 18.32 7.70
N GLN A 179 -12.36 18.97 6.65
CA GLN A 179 -10.98 18.81 6.20
C GLN A 179 -9.99 19.30 7.27
N ALA A 180 -9.01 18.47 7.58
CA ALA A 180 -7.92 18.84 8.47
C ALA A 180 -6.96 19.85 7.81
N ASP A 181 -6.37 20.72 8.63
CA ASP A 181 -5.34 21.65 8.18
C ASP A 181 -4.00 20.92 8.00
N TYR A 182 -3.76 20.42 6.79
CA TYR A 182 -2.53 19.71 6.41
C TYR A 182 -1.26 20.53 6.69
N ALA A 183 -1.28 21.83 6.43
CA ALA A 183 -0.13 22.69 6.62
C ALA A 183 0.22 22.82 8.11
N ARG A 184 -0.78 22.86 8.98
CA ARG A 184 -0.57 22.83 10.44
C ARG A 184 -0.13 21.45 10.91
N LEU A 185 -0.74 20.37 10.43
CA LEU A 185 -0.34 19.00 10.77
C LEU A 185 1.12 18.71 10.41
N ALA A 186 1.61 19.21 9.28
CA ALA A 186 2.99 19.01 8.84
C ALA A 186 4.05 19.62 9.78
N ARG A 187 3.66 20.49 10.73
CA ARG A 187 4.56 21.26 11.60
C ARG A 187 4.50 20.86 13.07
N VAL A 188 3.80 19.77 13.40
CA VAL A 188 3.59 19.34 14.79
C VAL A 188 3.90 17.85 14.96
N ASP A 189 4.20 17.46 16.19
CA ASP A 189 4.48 16.07 16.55
C ASP A 189 3.21 15.18 16.53
N ALA A 190 3.41 13.87 16.66
CA ALA A 190 2.33 12.89 16.63
C ALA A 190 1.27 13.11 17.73
N ALA A 191 1.69 13.53 18.94
CA ALA A 191 0.76 13.78 20.04
C ALA A 191 -0.19 14.93 19.70
N ARG A 192 0.36 16.03 19.19
CA ARG A 192 -0.43 17.18 18.75
C ARG A 192 -1.27 16.86 17.52
N LYS A 193 -0.78 16.04 16.58
CA LYS A 193 -1.61 15.53 15.46
C LYS A 193 -2.83 14.78 16.00
N ARG A 194 -2.63 13.89 16.98
CA ARG A 194 -3.73 13.14 17.60
C ARG A 194 -4.75 14.03 18.27
N GLU A 195 -4.31 15.06 19.01
CA GLU A 195 -5.22 16.04 19.60
C GLU A 195 -6.05 16.79 18.54
N MET A 196 -5.40 17.21 17.46
CA MET A 196 -6.04 17.97 16.38
C MET A 196 -7.01 17.14 15.55
N LEU A 197 -6.68 15.88 15.33
CA LEU A 197 -7.47 14.96 14.51
C LEU A 197 -8.53 14.21 15.32
N GLY A 198 -8.34 13.99 16.62
CA GLY A 198 -9.23 13.13 17.40
C GLY A 198 -9.17 11.69 16.91
N ASP A 199 -10.21 11.24 16.21
CA ASP A 199 -10.32 9.85 15.70
C ASP A 199 -9.28 9.48 14.63
N GLY A 200 -8.59 10.46 14.02
CA GLY A 200 -7.54 10.21 13.03
C GLY A 200 -7.96 10.24 11.57
N ASN A 201 -9.25 10.42 11.23
CA ASN A 201 -9.70 10.71 9.86
C ASN A 201 -9.28 12.13 9.44
N TYR A 202 -8.85 12.31 8.19
CA TYR A 202 -8.35 13.60 7.72
C TYR A 202 -9.43 14.48 7.08
N HIS A 203 -10.43 13.89 6.44
CA HIS A 203 -11.50 14.55 5.70
C HIS A 203 -12.48 13.51 5.11
N GLY A 204 -13.76 13.90 4.97
CA GLY A 204 -14.72 13.18 4.13
C GLY A 204 -15.60 12.22 4.90
N LEU A 205 -16.46 11.50 4.17
CA LEU A 205 -17.31 10.45 4.74
C LEU A 205 -16.46 9.34 5.36
N TYR A 206 -16.97 8.68 6.40
CA TYR A 206 -16.31 7.48 6.94
C TYR A 206 -16.55 6.26 6.07
N GLN A 207 -17.71 6.19 5.41
CA GLN A 207 -18.11 5.05 4.59
C GLN A 207 -18.93 5.51 3.39
N ARG A 208 -18.80 4.79 2.28
CA ARG A 208 -19.67 4.85 1.11
C ARG A 208 -20.26 3.47 0.80
N PRO A 209 -21.31 3.37 -0.05
CA PRO A 209 -21.87 2.09 -0.47
C PRO A 209 -20.82 1.17 -1.09
N ASP A 210 -21.00 -0.15 -0.95
CA ASP A 210 -20.03 -1.14 -1.45
C ASP A 210 -19.89 -1.08 -2.97
N GLU A 211 -20.94 -0.72 -3.69
CA GLU A 211 -20.91 -0.54 -5.14
C GLU A 211 -19.88 0.51 -5.58
N ASP A 212 -19.83 1.66 -4.89
CA ASP A 212 -18.84 2.71 -5.15
C ASP A 212 -17.42 2.19 -4.92
N MET A 213 -17.23 1.47 -3.81
CA MET A 213 -15.93 0.94 -3.40
C MET A 213 -15.44 -0.16 -4.36
N LEU A 214 -16.31 -1.10 -4.74
CA LEU A 214 -15.98 -2.17 -5.67
C LEU A 214 -15.68 -1.62 -7.08
N ALA A 215 -16.40 -0.58 -7.52
CA ALA A 215 -16.10 0.08 -8.80
C ALA A 215 -14.74 0.79 -8.81
N ILE A 216 -14.26 1.30 -7.67
CA ILE A 216 -12.89 1.82 -7.53
C ILE A 216 -11.89 0.67 -7.52
N TRP A 217 -12.21 -0.42 -6.82
CA TRP A 217 -11.34 -1.59 -6.74
C TRP A 217 -11.05 -2.20 -8.10
N ASP A 218 -12.08 -2.34 -8.96
CA ASP A 218 -11.92 -2.87 -10.31
C ASP A 218 -10.95 -2.04 -11.15
N VAL A 219 -11.01 -0.70 -11.02
CA VAL A 219 -10.07 0.22 -11.68
C VAL A 219 -8.66 0.04 -11.13
N ALA A 220 -8.51 -0.05 -9.80
CA ALA A 220 -7.22 -0.24 -9.16
C ALA A 220 -6.56 -1.55 -9.59
N VAL A 221 -7.30 -2.66 -9.57
CA VAL A 221 -6.80 -3.97 -10.01
C VAL A 221 -6.38 -3.94 -11.47
N ALA A 222 -7.18 -3.32 -12.36
CA ALA A 222 -6.84 -3.21 -13.78
C ALA A 222 -5.60 -2.34 -14.01
N GLU A 223 -5.46 -1.21 -13.31
CA GLU A 223 -4.30 -0.33 -13.43
C GLU A 223 -3.02 -0.96 -12.85
N THR A 224 -3.10 -1.63 -11.70
CA THR A 224 -1.99 -2.41 -11.14
C THR A 224 -1.56 -3.54 -12.08
N ARG A 225 -2.52 -4.23 -12.72
CA ARG A 225 -2.23 -5.32 -13.67
C ARG A 225 -1.47 -4.82 -14.89
N ALA A 226 -1.86 -3.69 -15.47
CA ALA A 226 -1.18 -3.13 -16.64
C ALA A 226 0.32 -2.88 -16.38
N LEU A 227 0.70 -2.51 -15.15
CA LEU A 227 2.12 -2.32 -14.78
C LEU A 227 2.95 -3.61 -14.84
N LEU A 228 2.32 -4.79 -14.77
CA LEU A 228 2.98 -6.09 -14.87
C LEU A 228 3.21 -6.51 -16.32
N GLU A 229 2.38 -6.04 -17.24
CA GLU A 229 2.36 -6.45 -18.64
C GLU A 229 3.37 -5.66 -19.48
N ASP A 230 3.47 -4.36 -19.25
CA ASP A 230 4.18 -3.44 -20.14
C ASP A 230 5.41 -2.77 -19.49
N GLU A 231 6.26 -2.14 -20.31
CA GLU A 231 7.25 -1.11 -19.90
C GLU A 231 8.20 -1.48 -18.75
N TRP A 232 8.89 -2.61 -18.83
CA TRP A 232 9.95 -2.95 -17.87
C TRP A 232 11.33 -2.39 -18.24
N HIS A 233 11.55 -2.05 -19.52
CA HIS A 233 12.79 -1.46 -20.04
C HIS A 233 12.46 -0.42 -21.12
#